data_AF-X1QJC7-F1
#
_entry.id   AF-X1QJC7-F1
#
_cell.length_a   1.000
_cell.length_b   1.000
_cell.length_c   1.000
_cell.angle_alpha   90.00
_cell.angle_beta   90.00
_cell.angle_gamma   90.00
#
_symmetry.space_group_name_H-M   'P 1'
#
loop_
_entity.id
_entity.type
_entity.pdbx_description
1 polymer ?
#
loop_
_entity_poly.entity_id
_entity_poly.type
_entity_poly.pdbx_seq_one_letter_code
_entity_poly.pdbx_strand_id
1 'polypeptide(L)'
;RYNLKLSWLKIGMVHPLPEERIKKFLEKVDKVLVLEELDPLIEAEVMRIAYPLNKRVEILGKFEKTLSLIGNYSFKKIKNALEVLLKTKLVRQGQLNFSSFCLESTLPKRNYYRNP
;
A
#
# COMPACT_ATOMS: atom_id res chain seq x y z
N ARG A 1 -10.83 -14.48 8.56
CA ARG A 1 -10.92 -13.01 8.27
C ARG A 1 -9.51 -12.42 8.31
N TYR A 2 -9.23 -11.27 7.68
CA TYR A 2 -7.92 -10.59 7.78
C TYR A 2 -8.06 -9.43 8.77
N ASN A 3 -7.09 -9.24 9.67
CA ASN A 3 -7.11 -8.13 10.64
C ASN A 3 -6.21 -6.99 10.16
N LEU A 4 -6.71 -6.22 9.19
CA LEU A 4 -5.95 -5.13 8.57
C LEU A 4 -6.31 -3.80 9.19
N LYS A 5 -5.31 -3.01 9.58
CA LYS A 5 -5.48 -1.62 9.98
C LYS A 5 -5.19 -0.73 8.78
N LEU A 6 -6.25 -0.31 8.08
CA LEU A 6 -6.19 0.51 6.88
C LEU A 6 -7.11 1.71 7.02
N SER A 7 -6.68 2.85 6.49
CA SER A 7 -7.57 3.97 6.19
C SER A 7 -7.98 3.88 4.72
N TRP A 8 -9.23 4.17 4.40
CA TRP A 8 -9.71 4.21 3.02
C TRP A 8 -10.52 5.48 2.75
N LEU A 9 -10.42 5.97 1.52
CA LEU A 9 -11.22 7.07 1.01
C LEU A 9 -12.01 6.56 -0.20
N LYS A 10 -13.33 6.59 -0.11
CA LYS A 10 -14.20 6.31 -1.26
C LYS A 10 -14.47 7.60 -2.02
N ILE A 11 -14.18 7.61 -3.30
CA ILE A 11 -14.53 8.70 -4.23
C ILE A 11 -15.89 8.36 -4.84
N GLY A 12 -16.88 9.23 -4.63
CA GLY A 12 -18.25 9.05 -5.14
C GLY A 12 -18.52 9.81 -6.44
N MET A 13 -17.60 10.67 -6.86
CA MET A 13 -17.75 11.57 -8.00
C MET A 13 -16.37 11.84 -8.60
N VAL A 14 -16.23 11.57 -9.89
CA VAL A 14 -14.95 11.71 -10.61
C VAL A 14 -14.74 13.13 -11.13
N HIS A 15 -15.83 13.88 -11.37
CA HIS A 15 -15.75 15.24 -11.88
C HIS A 15 -16.90 16.14 -11.39
N PRO A 16 -16.61 17.27 -10.71
CA PRO A 16 -15.32 17.61 -10.11
C PRO A 16 -14.83 16.58 -9.09
N LEU A 17 -13.52 16.33 -9.10
CA LEU A 17 -12.85 15.48 -8.12
C LEU A 17 -12.71 16.24 -6.78
N PRO A 18 -12.96 15.61 -5.62
CA PRO A 18 -12.89 16.29 -4.33
C PRO A 18 -11.43 16.47 -3.84
N GLU A 19 -10.68 17.39 -4.46
CA GLU A 19 -9.24 17.58 -4.24
C GLU A 19 -8.87 17.77 -2.76
N GLU A 20 -9.57 18.65 -2.06
CA GLU A 20 -9.31 18.93 -0.64
C GLU A 20 -9.46 17.70 0.26
N ARG A 21 -10.39 16.79 -0.07
CA ARG A 21 -10.57 15.54 0.68
C ARG A 21 -9.42 14.57 0.39
N ILE A 22 -8.95 14.51 -0.85
CA ILE A 22 -7.81 13.68 -1.25
C ILE A 22 -6.55 14.20 -0.56
N LYS A 23 -6.27 15.49 -0.63
CA LYS A 23 -5.13 16.14 0.02
C LYS A 23 -5.06 15.84 1.52
N LYS A 24 -6.15 16.09 2.26
CA LYS A 24 -6.24 15.79 3.70
C LYS A 24 -6.05 14.30 4.03
N PHE A 25 -6.38 13.41 3.09
CA PHE A 25 -6.13 11.98 3.25
C PHE A 25 -4.66 11.64 3.02
N LEU A 26 -4.05 12.17 1.95
CA LEU A 26 -2.64 11.97 1.61
C LEU A 26 -1.68 12.49 2.69
N GLU A 27 -2.00 13.62 3.34
CA GLU A 27 -1.21 14.16 4.46
C GLU A 27 -1.05 13.16 5.62
N LYS A 28 -2.04 12.28 5.82
CA LYS A 28 -2.09 11.32 6.95
C LYS A 28 -1.45 9.97 6.66
N VAL A 29 -1.07 9.69 5.41
CA VAL A 29 -0.56 8.37 5.00
C VAL A 29 0.78 8.49 4.29
N ASP A 30 1.65 7.50 4.44
CA ASP A 30 2.95 7.49 3.76
C ASP A 30 2.89 6.73 2.43
N LYS A 31 1.88 5.85 2.29
CA LYS A 31 1.58 5.10 1.09
C LYS A 31 0.09 5.11 0.81
N VAL A 32 -0.28 5.18 -0.46
CA VAL A 32 -1.66 5.06 -0.92
C VAL A 32 -1.73 4.10 -2.10
N LEU A 33 -2.72 3.21 -2.09
CA LEU A 33 -3.06 2.35 -3.21
C LEU A 33 -4.33 2.91 -3.87
N VAL A 34 -4.26 3.29 -5.13
CA VAL A 34 -5.41 3.76 -5.90
C VAL A 34 -6.05 2.55 -6.60
N LEU A 35 -7.29 2.26 -6.24
CA LEU A 35 -8.11 1.23 -6.90
C LEU A 35 -9.12 1.92 -7.81
N GLU A 36 -8.99 1.73 -9.11
CA GLU A 36 -9.91 2.28 -10.11
C GLU A 36 -10.11 1.33 -11.28
N GLU A 37 -11.25 1.41 -11.94
CA GLU A 37 -11.55 0.61 -13.13
C GLU A 37 -11.05 1.31 -14.40
N LEU A 38 -10.81 0.55 -15.47
CA LEU A 38 -10.41 1.05 -16.80
C LEU A 38 -9.07 1.82 -16.81
N ASP A 39 -9.07 3.09 -17.20
CA ASP A 39 -7.86 3.91 -17.32
C ASP A 39 -7.47 4.58 -15.99
N PRO A 40 -6.17 4.89 -15.76
CA PRO A 40 -5.68 5.43 -14.49
C PRO A 40 -5.96 6.93 -14.29
N LEU A 41 -7.22 7.35 -14.43
CA LEU A 41 -7.61 8.78 -14.36
C LEU A 41 -7.47 9.32 -12.93
N ILE A 42 -7.96 8.58 -11.94
CA ILE A 42 -7.94 8.97 -10.53
C ILE A 42 -6.52 8.88 -9.99
N GLU A 43 -5.74 7.87 -10.37
CA GLU A 43 -4.33 7.77 -10.00
C GLU A 43 -3.53 8.97 -10.51
N ALA A 44 -3.75 9.40 -11.76
CA ALA A 44 -3.09 10.57 -12.32
C ALA A 44 -3.43 11.86 -11.55
N GLU A 45 -4.71 12.07 -11.22
CA GLU A 45 -5.12 13.23 -10.42
C GLU A 45 -4.59 13.18 -8.99
N VAL A 46 -4.57 12.00 -8.36
CA VAL A 46 -3.97 11.82 -7.02
C VAL A 46 -2.47 12.16 -7.06
N MET A 47 -1.74 11.75 -8.10
CA MET A 47 -0.34 12.14 -8.30
C MET A 47 -0.17 13.65 -8.46
N ARG A 48 -1.03 14.30 -9.26
CA ARG A 48 -1.02 15.76 -9.45
C ARG A 48 -1.27 16.49 -8.13
N ILE A 49 -2.24 16.05 -7.34
CA ILE A 49 -2.59 16.63 -6.03
C ILE A 49 -1.47 16.40 -5.00
N ALA A 50 -0.78 15.25 -5.08
CA ALA A 50 0.31 14.92 -4.17
C ALA A 50 1.59 15.72 -4.45
N TYR A 51 1.86 16.08 -5.71
CA TYR A 51 3.08 16.78 -6.13
C TYR A 51 3.40 18.06 -5.33
N PRO A 52 2.46 19.00 -5.10
CA PRO A 52 2.72 20.21 -4.33
C PRO A 52 2.75 20.00 -2.81
N LEU A 53 2.58 18.78 -2.30
CA LEU A 53 2.63 18.52 -0.85
C LEU A 53 4.08 18.50 -0.37
N ASN A 54 4.34 19.12 0.79
CA ASN A 54 5.63 19.01 1.50
C ASN A 54 5.83 17.63 2.16
N LYS A 55 5.23 16.58 1.59
CA LYS A 55 5.28 15.21 2.08
C LYS A 55 5.42 14.27 0.89
N ARG A 56 6.42 13.38 0.96
CA ARG A 56 6.55 12.29 -0.01
C ARG A 56 5.55 11.19 0.33
N VAL A 57 4.52 11.04 -0.50
CA VAL A 57 3.58 9.91 -0.45
C VAL A 57 3.89 8.95 -1.58
N GLU A 58 4.05 7.67 -1.26
CA GLU A 58 4.24 6.61 -2.26
C GLU A 58 2.86 6.22 -2.83
N ILE A 59 2.65 6.47 -4.12
CA ILE A 59 1.39 6.18 -4.81
C ILE A 59 1.57 4.89 -5.61
N LEU A 60 0.77 3.90 -5.26
CA LEU A 60 0.72 2.58 -5.90
C LEU A 60 -0.57 2.46 -6.71
N GLY A 61 -0.47 1.85 -7.88
CA GLY A 61 -1.59 1.73 -8.81
C GLY A 61 -1.18 1.06 -10.10
N LYS A 62 -1.71 1.54 -11.22
CA LYS A 62 -1.46 1.00 -12.56
C LYS A 62 -0.17 1.56 -13.17
N PHE A 63 0.23 2.79 -12.87
CA PHE A 63 1.45 3.39 -13.45
C PHE A 63 2.72 2.66 -13.00
N GLU A 64 2.83 2.36 -11.71
CA GLU A 64 3.95 1.59 -11.14
C GLU A 64 3.80 0.07 -11.34
N LYS A 65 2.63 -0.39 -11.82
CA LYS A 65 2.30 -1.79 -12.13
C LYS A 65 1.97 -2.69 -10.93
N THR A 66 1.73 -2.14 -9.74
CA THR A 66 1.07 -2.88 -8.64
C THR A 66 -0.29 -3.43 -9.08
N LEU A 67 -1.00 -2.73 -9.96
CA LEU A 67 -2.26 -3.13 -10.57
C LEU A 67 -2.12 -3.24 -12.09
N SER A 68 -2.81 -4.23 -12.68
CA SER A 68 -2.87 -4.35 -14.13
C SER A 68 -3.74 -3.26 -14.75
N LEU A 69 -3.31 -2.72 -15.89
CA LEU A 69 -4.12 -1.81 -16.72
C LEU A 69 -5.38 -2.52 -17.27
N ILE A 70 -5.27 -3.81 -17.61
CA ILE A 70 -6.32 -4.56 -18.28
C ILE A 70 -6.96 -5.59 -17.34
N GLY A 71 -8.29 -5.66 -17.42
CA GLY A 71 -9.14 -6.68 -16.80
C GLY A 71 -9.61 -6.33 -15.39
N ASN A 72 -10.63 -7.07 -14.94
CA ASN A 72 -11.31 -6.78 -13.68
C ASN A 72 -10.44 -7.07 -12.44
N TYR A 73 -10.77 -6.41 -11.33
CA TYR A 73 -10.22 -6.75 -10.04
C TYR A 73 -10.87 -8.01 -9.49
N SER A 74 -10.06 -9.05 -9.32
CA SER A 74 -10.43 -10.22 -8.53
C SER A 74 -9.91 -10.07 -7.10
N PHE A 75 -10.49 -10.80 -6.16
CA PHE A 75 -10.02 -10.85 -4.78
C PHE A 75 -8.51 -11.16 -4.69
N LYS A 76 -8.01 -12.06 -5.55
CA LYS A 76 -6.58 -12.40 -5.62
C LYS A 76 -5.72 -11.19 -6.01
N LYS A 77 -6.14 -10.41 -7.01
CA LYS A 77 -5.41 -9.19 -7.44
C LYS A 77 -5.37 -8.16 -6.31
N ILE A 78 -6.52 -7.88 -5.69
CA ILE A 78 -6.60 -6.92 -4.57
C ILE A 78 -5.76 -7.40 -3.39
N LYS A 79 -5.82 -8.69 -3.04
CA LYS A 79 -5.00 -9.27 -1.98
C LYS A 79 -3.51 -9.03 -2.25
N ASN A 80 -3.03 -9.33 -3.46
CA ASN A 80 -1.64 -9.15 -3.82
C ASN A 80 -1.23 -7.66 -3.75
N ALA A 81 -2.06 -6.74 -4.23
CA ALA A 81 -1.79 -5.31 -4.14
C ALA A 81 -1.72 -4.83 -2.68
N LEU A 82 -2.59 -5.34 -1.80
CA LEU A 82 -2.52 -5.07 -0.36
C LEU A 82 -1.26 -5.65 0.30
N GLU A 83 -0.78 -6.82 -0.15
CA GLU A 83 0.50 -7.37 0.32
C GLU A 83 1.68 -6.46 -0.05
N VAL A 84 1.66 -5.85 -1.25
CA VAL A 84 2.65 -4.86 -1.69
C VAL A 84 2.54 -3.57 -0.86
N LEU A 85 1.32 -3.02 -0.70
CA LEU A 85 1.07 -1.82 0.09
C LEU A 85 1.56 -1.97 1.53
N LEU A 86 1.26 -3.11 2.17
CA LEU A 86 1.58 -3.39 3.56
C LEU A 86 2.98 -4.01 3.75
N LYS A 87 3.68 -4.35 2.68
CA LYS A 87 4.96 -5.08 2.71
C LYS A 87 4.90 -6.37 3.56
N THR A 88 3.77 -7.06 3.57
CA THR A 88 3.56 -8.25 4.40
C THR A 88 2.66 -9.25 3.70
N LYS A 89 2.83 -10.54 3.99
CA LYS A 89 1.97 -11.60 3.43
C LYS A 89 0.67 -11.68 4.22
N LEU A 90 -0.45 -11.63 3.50
CA LEU A 90 -1.76 -11.70 4.12
C LEU A 90 -2.15 -13.16 4.35
N VAL A 91 -2.13 -13.58 5.62
CA VAL A 91 -2.58 -14.89 6.08
C VAL A 91 -3.99 -14.78 6.67
N ARG A 92 -4.86 -15.76 6.38
CA ARG A 92 -6.20 -15.80 6.97
C ARG A 92 -6.08 -16.11 8.47
N GLN A 93 -6.82 -15.37 9.32
CA GLN A 93 -7.04 -15.83 10.70
C GLN A 93 -7.66 -17.23 10.65
N GLY A 94 -6.99 -18.20 11.29
CA GLY A 94 -7.32 -19.63 11.24
C GLY A 94 -6.27 -20.50 10.54
N GLN A 95 -5.29 -19.91 9.83
CA GLN A 95 -4.19 -20.63 9.18
C GLN A 95 -2.81 -20.24 9.76
N LEU A 96 -2.80 -19.58 10.91
CA LEU A 96 -1.60 -19.35 11.71
C LEU A 96 -1.20 -20.67 12.37
N ASN A 97 -0.48 -21.52 11.65
CA ASN A 97 0.30 -22.57 12.28
C ASN A 97 1.44 -21.87 13.04
N PHE A 98 1.41 -21.95 14.37
CA PHE A 98 2.44 -21.44 15.28
C PHE A 98 3.78 -22.20 15.18
N SER A 99 4.20 -22.62 13.99
CA SER A 99 5.43 -23.41 13.77
C SER A 99 6.53 -22.66 13.02
N SER A 100 6.41 -21.35 12.76
CA SER A 100 7.51 -20.57 12.13
C SER A 100 7.70 -19.16 12.69
N PHE A 101 7.29 -18.88 13.93
CA PHE A 101 7.67 -17.65 14.62
C PHE A 101 9.01 -17.76 15.37
N CYS A 102 9.84 -18.72 14.99
CA CYS A 102 11.27 -18.72 15.29
C CYS A 102 11.99 -18.78 13.96
N LEU A 103 12.45 -17.63 13.45
CA LEU A 103 13.67 -17.48 12.67
C LEU A 103 14.00 -15.97 12.57
N GLU A 104 14.99 -15.61 13.39
CA GLU A 104 15.92 -14.49 13.25
C GLU A 104 15.39 -13.06 13.37
N SER A 105 15.30 -12.63 14.63
CA SER A 105 15.80 -11.31 15.01
C SER A 105 17.26 -11.19 14.55
N THR A 106 17.49 -10.59 13.39
CA THR A 106 18.80 -10.07 13.00
C THR A 106 19.11 -8.85 13.88
N LEU A 107 19.54 -9.13 15.11
CA LEU A 107 20.35 -8.21 15.89
C LEU A 107 21.67 -8.00 15.14
N PRO A 108 22.16 -6.75 14.98
CA PRO A 108 23.47 -6.52 14.39
C PRO A 108 24.55 -7.16 15.27
N LYS A 109 25.36 -8.05 14.68
CA LYS A 109 26.52 -8.66 15.33
C LYS A 109 27.52 -7.55 15.71
N ARG A 110 27.69 -7.33 17.01
CA ARG A 110 28.71 -6.45 17.58
C ARG A 110 30.06 -7.18 17.49
N ASN A 111 30.93 -6.73 16.58
CA ASN A 111 32.30 -7.21 16.46
C ASN A 111 33.08 -6.88 17.74
N TYR A 112 33.53 -7.91 18.46
CA TYR A 112 34.65 -7.79 19.40
C TYR A 112 35.91 -8.26 18.69
N TYR A 113 36.79 -7.33 18.34
CA TYR A 113 38.19 -7.65 18.12
C TYR A 113 38.79 -8.06 19.47
N ARG A 114 39.16 -9.34 19.61
CA ARG A 114 40.28 -9.75 20.47
C ARG A 114 41.46 -9.95 19.54
N ASN A 115 42.46 -9.09 19.68
CA ASN A 115 43.80 -9.39 19.19
C ASN A 115 44.57 -10.16 20.29
N PRO A 116 45.56 -10.98 19.89
CA PRO A 116 46.28 -11.92 20.76
C PRO A 116 47.13 -11.24 21.84
#